data_AF-A0A3D3THE2-F1
#
_entry.id   AF-A0A3D3THE2-F1
#
_cell.length_a   1.000
_cell.length_b   1.000
_cell.length_c   1.000
_cell.angle_alpha   90.00
_cell.angle_beta   90.00
_cell.angle_gamma   90.00
#
_symmetry.space_group_name_H-M   'P 1'
#
loop_
_entity.id
_entity.type
_entity.pdbx_description
1 polymer ?
#
loop_
_entity_poly.entity_id
_entity_poly.type
_entity_poly.pdbx_seq_one_letter_code
_entity_poly.pdbx_strand_id
1 'polypeptide(L)' 'VFGIYNNMSRDERIDAAINAVEGFFEEMQTKTHLSDYGLGKEVVETVTERMKNRGWKLGEKQNMTSDIVKEILTLRL' A
#
# COMPACT_ATOMS: atom_id res chain seq x y z
N VAL A 1 -21.51 0.61 -4.26
CA VAL A 1 -20.72 0.39 -3.02
C VAL A 1 -20.05 1.69 -2.58
N PHE A 2 -19.07 2.23 -3.32
CA PHE A 2 -18.36 3.47 -2.90
C PHE A 2 -18.81 4.78 -3.58
N GLY A 3 -19.90 4.78 -4.37
CA GLY A 3 -20.42 6.01 -4.97
C GLY A 3 -19.50 6.67 -6.01
N ILE A 4 -18.61 5.90 -6.65
CA ILE A 4 -17.69 6.38 -7.69
C ILE A 4 -18.34 6.15 -9.06
N TYR A 5 -18.40 7.20 -9.89
CA TYR A 5 -19.15 7.22 -11.14
C TYR A 5 -18.30 7.62 -12.35
N ASN A 6 -18.75 7.24 -13.55
CA ASN A 6 -18.01 7.43 -14.81
C ASN A 6 -17.97 8.89 -15.32
N ASN A 7 -18.63 9.82 -14.65
CA ASN A 7 -18.59 11.25 -14.95
C ASN A 7 -17.34 11.94 -14.38
N MET A 8 -16.57 11.27 -13.53
CA MET A 8 -15.25 11.71 -13.05
C MET A 8 -14.14 11.29 -14.03
N SER A 9 -13.00 11.96 -14.02
CA SER A 9 -11.81 11.53 -14.77
C SER A 9 -11.26 10.20 -14.27
N ARG A 10 -10.39 9.56 -15.06
CA ARG A 10 -9.78 8.29 -14.68
C ARG A 10 -9.00 8.39 -13.38
N ASP A 11 -8.18 9.43 -13.25
CA ASP A 11 -7.29 9.59 -12.10
C ASP A 11 -8.08 9.93 -10.83
N GLU A 12 -9.10 10.79 -10.94
CA GLU A 12 -10.02 11.06 -9.83
C GLU A 12 -10.75 9.78 -9.35
N ARG A 13 -11.15 8.89 -10.27
CA ARG A 13 -11.76 7.61 -9.88
C ARG A 13 -10.79 6.68 -9.18
N ILE A 14 -9.51 6.69 -9.57
CA ILE A 14 -8.47 5.88 -8.92
C ILE A 14 -8.26 6.36 -7.49
N ASP A 15 -8.03 7.66 -7.31
CA ASP A 15 -7.80 8.25 -5.99
C ASP A 15 -9.03 8.09 -5.08
N ALA A 16 -10.23 8.33 -5.61
CA ALA A 16 -11.48 8.13 -4.86
C ALA A 16 -11.64 6.67 -4.42
N ALA A 17 -11.25 5.70 -5.25
CA ALA A 17 -11.34 4.28 -4.90
C ALA A 17 -10.33 3.90 -3.81
N ILE A 18 -9.09 4.39 -3.89
CA ILE A 18 -8.07 4.17 -2.87
C ILE A 18 -8.55 4.73 -1.53
N ASN A 19 -8.98 6.00 -1.51
CA ASN A 19 -9.44 6.67 -0.30
C ASN A 19 -10.68 6.01 0.31
N ALA A 20 -11.63 5.55 -0.51
CA ALA A 20 -12.83 4.88 -0.01
C ALA A 20 -12.51 3.53 0.64
N VAL A 21 -11.55 2.78 0.09
CA VAL A 21 -11.11 1.50 0.67
C VAL A 21 -10.31 1.71 1.95
N GLU A 22 -9.41 2.70 1.99
CA GLU A 22 -8.70 3.06 3.22
C GLU A 22 -9.68 3.50 4.32
N GLY A 23 -10.62 4.38 3.99
CA GLY A 23 -11.65 4.84 4.92
C GLY A 23 -12.51 3.71 5.48
N PHE A 24 -12.88 2.74 4.64
CA PHE A 24 -13.62 1.55 5.09
C PHE A 24 -12.85 0.75 6.15
N PHE A 25 -11.55 0.51 5.96
CA PHE A 25 -10.75 -0.20 6.96
C PHE A 25 -10.58 0.60 8.25
N GLU A 26 -10.37 1.91 8.15
CA GLU A 26 -10.28 2.81 9.30
C GLU A 26 -11.59 2.83 10.13
N GLU A 27 -12.76 2.85 9.47
CA GLU A 27 -14.07 2.73 10.13
C GLU A 27 -14.22 1.39 10.85
N MET A 28 -13.67 0.32 10.29
CA MET A 28 -13.59 -1.00 10.93
C MET A 28 -12.50 -1.11 12.01
N GLN A 29 -11.88 0.00 12.40
CA GLN A 29 -10.81 0.06 13.40
C GLN A 29 -9.55 -0.71 12.99
N THR A 30 -9.35 -0.93 11.69
CA THR A 30 -8.14 -1.50 11.11
C THR A 30 -7.31 -0.37 10.50
N LYS A 31 -6.23 0.00 11.20
CA LYS A 31 -5.36 1.09 10.77
C LYS A 31 -4.59 0.76 9.50
N THR A 32 -4.42 1.77 8.66
CA THR A 32 -3.89 1.67 7.30
C THR A 32 -2.47 2.22 7.14
N HIS A 33 -1.91 2.83 8.20
CA HIS A 33 -0.51 3.26 8.25
C HIS A 33 0.30 2.41 9.25
N LEU A 34 1.59 2.23 8.97
CA LEU A 34 2.51 1.49 9.84
C LEU A 34 2.72 2.23 11.17
N SER A 35 2.83 3.56 11.13
CA SER A 35 2.99 4.41 12.32
C SER A 35 1.84 4.32 13.31
N ASP A 36 0.61 4.03 12.86
CA ASP A 36 -0.53 3.80 13.75
C ASP A 36 -0.32 2.59 14.69
N TYR A 37 0.57 1.67 14.31
CA TYR A 37 0.99 0.52 15.12
C TYR A 37 2.36 0.70 15.77
N GLY A 38 2.94 1.90 15.73
CA GLY A 38 4.26 2.21 16.28
C GLY A 38 5.41 1.60 15.47
N LEU A 39 5.20 1.30 14.19
CA LEU A 39 6.23 0.78 13.29
C LEU A 39 6.83 1.91 12.46
N GLY A 40 8.16 2.02 12.46
CA GLY A 40 8.89 3.04 11.74
C GLY A 40 9.70 2.50 10.56
N LYS A 41 10.63 3.34 10.09
CA LYS A 41 11.48 3.08 8.92
C LYS A 41 12.33 1.81 9.06
N GLU A 42 12.68 1.42 10.28
CA GLU A 42 13.43 0.21 10.60
C GLU A 42 12.72 -1.06 10.10
N VAL A 43 11.38 -1.09 10.15
CA VAL A 43 10.60 -2.23 9.65
C VAL A 43 10.65 -2.29 8.13
N VAL A 44 10.57 -1.14 7.46
CA VAL A 44 10.67 -1.05 5.99
C VAL A 44 12.01 -1.64 5.52
N GLU A 45 13.11 -1.25 6.16
CA GLU A 45 14.44 -1.76 5.83
C GLU A 45 14.55 -3.27 6.09
N THR A 46 14.05 -3.74 7.22
CA THR A 46 14.04 -5.16 7.59
C THR A 46 13.27 -6.01 6.58
N VAL A 47 12.07 -5.58 6.16
CA VAL A 47 11.25 -6.31 5.19
C VAL A 47 11.89 -6.29 3.81
N THR A 48 12.39 -5.14 3.37
CA THR A 48 13.07 -4.98 2.07
C THR A 48 14.26 -5.93 1.96
N GLU A 49 15.11 -6.01 3.00
CA GLU A 49 16.29 -6.86 3.01
C GLU A 49 15.91 -8.35 2.97
N ARG A 50 14.85 -8.74 3.68
CA ARG A 50 14.32 -10.12 3.61
C ARG A 50 13.81 -10.47 2.20
N MET A 51 13.13 -9.55 1.52
CA MET A 51 12.66 -9.76 0.15
C MET A 51 13.84 -9.93 -0.81
N LYS A 52 14.87 -9.06 -0.67
CA LYS A 52 16.09 -9.09 -1.48
C LYS A 52 16.85 -10.40 -1.32
N ASN A 53 17.08 -10.84 -0.08
CA ASN A 53 17.81 -12.09 0.20
C ASN A 53 17.11 -13.34 -0.33
N ARG A 54 15.78 -13.32 -0.45
CA ARG A 54 15.01 -14.41 -1.05
C ARG A 54 14.98 -14.36 -2.58
N GLY A 55 15.42 -13.25 -3.19
CA GLY A 55 15.34 -13.03 -4.64
C GLY A 55 13.91 -12.98 -5.18
N TRP A 56 12.93 -12.64 -4.34
CA TRP A 56 11.52 -12.65 -4.73
C TRP A 56 11.17 -11.53 -5.70
N LYS A 57 10.34 -11.85 -6.70
CA LYS A 57 9.62 -10.88 -7.52
C LYS A 57 8.12 -11.09 -7.36
N LEU A 58 7.46 -10.19 -6.63
CA LEU A 58 6.05 -10.32 -6.26
C LEU A 58 5.11 -9.80 -7.36
N GLY A 59 3.81 -9.93 -7.10
CA GLY A 59 2.74 -9.48 -7.98
C GLY A 59 2.40 -10.49 -9.08
N GLU A 60 1.22 -10.31 -9.68
CA GLU A 60 0.70 -11.15 -10.76
C GLU A 60 1.67 -11.24 -11.95
N LYS A 61 2.36 -10.12 -12.25
CA LYS A 61 3.34 -10.02 -13.34
C LYS A 61 4.77 -10.37 -12.93
N GLN A 62 5.00 -10.80 -11.69
CA GLN A 62 6.34 -11.15 -11.17
C GLN A 62 7.38 -10.05 -11.42
N ASN A 63 6.97 -8.78 -11.25
CA ASN A 63 7.79 -7.61 -11.53
C ASN A 63 7.94 -6.67 -10.33
N MET A 64 7.36 -6.99 -9.16
CA MET A 64 7.55 -6.22 -7.95
C MET A 64 8.82 -6.68 -7.23
N THR A 65 9.91 -5.95 -7.43
CA THR A 65 11.21 -6.20 -6.78
C THR A 65 11.21 -5.71 -5.33
N SER A 66 12.28 -6.03 -4.58
CA SER A 66 12.49 -5.49 -3.24
C SER A 66 12.44 -3.96 -3.19
N ASP A 67 12.90 -3.28 -4.25
CA ASP A 67 12.89 -1.81 -4.31
C ASP A 67 11.47 -1.25 -4.40
N ILE A 68 10.60 -1.89 -5.19
CA ILE A 68 9.17 -1.54 -5.28
C ILE A 68 8.48 -1.81 -3.94
N VAL A 69 8.82 -2.93 -3.26
CA VAL A 69 8.29 -3.21 -1.91
C VAL A 69 8.70 -2.12 -0.92
N LYS A 70 9.96 -1.66 -0.97
CA LYS A 70 10.44 -0.56 -0.13
C LYS A 70 9.64 0.72 -0.36
N GLU A 71 9.38 1.07 -1.63
CA GLU A 71 8.59 2.25 -2.00
C GLU A 71 7.16 2.17 -1.43
N ILE A 72 6.47 1.05 -1.65
CA ILE A 72 5.10 0.84 -1.15
C ILE A 72 5.04 0.97 0.37
N LEU A 73 5.96 0.32 1.09
CA LEU A 73 6.00 0.40 2.54
C LEU A 73 6.34 1.82 3.04
N THR A 74 7.20 2.54 2.31
CA THR A 74 7.55 3.93 2.65
C THR A 74 6.36 4.89 2.45
N LEU A 75 5.52 4.66 1.44
CA LEU A 75 4.29 5.43 1.20
C LEU A 75 3.22 5.25 2.28
N ARG A 76 3.37 4.25 3.15
CA ARG A 76 2.42 3.90 4.22
C ARG A 76 3.09 3.86 5.59
N LEU A 77 4.24 4.53 5.74
CA LEU A 77 4.83 4.81 7.05
C LEU A 77 3.89 5.69 7.87
#